data_AF-A0A9W9K9Q3-F1
#
_entry.id   AF-A0A9W9K9Q3-F1
#
_cell.length_a   1.000
_cell.length_b   1.000
_cell.length_c   1.000
_cell.angle_alpha   90.00
_cell.angle_beta   90.00
_cell.angle_gamma   90.00
#
_symmetry.space_group_name_H-M   'P 1'
#
loop_
_entity.id
_entity.type
_entity.pdbx_description
1 polymer ?
#
loop_
_entity_poly.entity_id
_entity_poly.type
_entity_poly.pdbx_seq_one_letter_code
_entity_poly.pdbx_strand_id
1 'polypeptide(L)'
;MAGLLMVPLLPVQASVGDPGLLATPPMGFNNWARFQCDLNETLFTDTAEAMVSRGLLAAGYNRLNIDDCWMTHERAADGSLQWNTTLFPHGIPWLAEYAKSHGFHLGIYEDAGNETCGGYPGSLGHEQQDAETFASWGIDYLKLDGCNVYAEDGRLLRDQYRYLYGKWHKIFSAMPEPLIFSESAPAYFSINATDWAMVMDWIPEYGELARHSDDVLVYSGEGSAWDSIMVNYNYQTLVTRYQQPGYYNDPDFLIPDHPGLTDAEKRSHFAIWASMGAPLIISAYIPDLSDSEIEFLSNKDLIAVDQDPLAEQAALVSRDSNFDVLTRSLANGDRLLTVLNRGYDTTKTTIPLARLGLDAGCKYKARDLWTGAVSTIQDAVDITLESHATSVLRITPPRKCTTTTPTGMILNTATKHCLTASASGAKFESCNAADSQVWRITSQGSKLTLSPLSDKSTCLAASGHGAGVSLALCDGGVGTTWSHFMIGFLQNANGGCLTESAGAGRLGTCNLEQAGQILGLPSGVRLASRSE
;
A
#
# COMPACT_ATOMS: atom_id res chain seq x y z
N MET A 1 18.16 29.90 -42.82
CA MET A 1 16.89 29.44 -42.25
C MET A 1 17.16 28.10 -41.59
N ALA A 2 17.38 28.08 -40.28
CA ALA A 2 17.58 26.85 -39.50
C ALA A 2 16.21 26.43 -38.98
N GLY A 3 15.72 25.28 -39.45
CA GLY A 3 14.46 24.69 -38.99
C GLY A 3 14.67 24.03 -37.64
N LEU A 4 13.91 24.49 -36.64
CA LEU A 4 13.82 23.88 -35.33
C LEU A 4 13.00 22.59 -35.47
N LEU A 5 13.62 21.43 -35.28
CA LEU A 5 12.91 20.16 -35.11
C LEU A 5 12.32 20.14 -33.69
N MET A 6 11.00 20.36 -33.58
CA MET A 6 10.24 20.02 -32.38
C MET A 6 10.10 18.50 -32.33
N VAL A 7 10.72 17.88 -31.33
CA VAL A 7 10.39 16.51 -30.92
C VAL A 7 9.08 16.59 -30.15
N PRO A 8 8.03 15.84 -30.53
CA PRO A 8 6.81 15.79 -29.73
C PRO A 8 7.13 15.06 -28.43
N LEU A 9 6.92 15.73 -27.30
CA LEU A 9 6.79 15.06 -26.00
C LEU A 9 5.52 14.20 -26.09
N LEU A 10 5.70 12.89 -26.26
CA LEU A 10 4.62 11.94 -26.02
C LEU A 10 4.25 12.04 -24.53
N PRO A 11 2.96 12.21 -24.18
CA PRO A 11 2.55 12.11 -22.79
C PRO A 11 2.85 10.69 -22.32
N VAL A 12 3.68 10.56 -21.29
CA VAL A 12 3.77 9.32 -20.53
C VAL A 12 2.40 9.15 -19.87
N GLN A 13 1.59 8.22 -20.35
CA GLN A 13 0.43 7.77 -19.59
C GLN A 13 1.00 6.99 -18.39
N ALA A 14 0.90 7.57 -17.20
CA ALA A 14 1.12 6.82 -15.96
C ALA A 14 0.02 5.75 -15.82
N SER A 15 0.27 4.63 -15.13
CA SER A 15 -0.76 3.63 -14.77
C SER A 15 -1.95 4.27 -14.05
N VAL A 16 -1.69 5.33 -13.28
CA VAL A 16 -2.68 6.24 -12.66
C VAL A 16 -3.68 6.85 -13.66
N GLY A 17 -3.36 6.86 -14.95
CA GLY A 17 -4.17 7.42 -16.03
C GLY A 17 -5.18 6.45 -16.65
N ASP A 18 -5.08 5.14 -16.41
CA ASP A 18 -6.03 4.14 -16.91
C ASP A 18 -6.37 3.08 -15.83
N PRO A 19 -7.35 3.36 -14.96
CA PRO A 19 -7.81 2.39 -13.96
C PRO A 19 -8.47 1.14 -14.57
N GLY A 20 -8.56 1.04 -15.90
CA GLY A 20 -9.14 -0.10 -16.61
C GLY A 20 -8.36 -1.40 -16.45
N LEU A 21 -7.02 -1.34 -16.31
CA LEU A 21 -6.19 -2.55 -16.20
C LEU A 21 -6.33 -3.22 -14.82
N LEU A 22 -6.36 -2.42 -13.75
CA LEU A 22 -6.55 -2.91 -12.38
C LEU A 22 -7.43 -1.94 -11.58
N ALA A 23 -8.74 -2.14 -11.66
CA ALA A 23 -9.73 -1.24 -11.06
C ALA A 23 -9.85 -1.36 -9.53
N THR A 24 -9.48 -2.51 -8.97
CA THR A 24 -9.45 -2.81 -7.53
C THR A 24 -8.19 -3.62 -7.19
N PRO A 25 -7.73 -3.66 -5.92
CA PRO A 25 -6.55 -4.42 -5.54
C PRO A 25 -6.69 -5.89 -5.96
N PRO A 26 -5.62 -6.54 -6.45
CA PRO A 26 -5.71 -7.91 -6.92
C PRO A 26 -5.89 -8.88 -5.75
N MET A 27 -6.67 -9.93 -5.97
CA MET A 27 -6.88 -11.03 -5.03
C MET A 27 -6.47 -12.35 -5.69
N GLY A 28 -5.78 -13.22 -4.97
CA GLY A 28 -5.34 -14.49 -5.55
C GLY A 28 -4.39 -15.29 -4.67
N PHE A 29 -3.51 -16.02 -5.32
CA PHE A 29 -2.51 -16.90 -4.73
C PHE A 29 -1.11 -16.60 -5.28
N ASN A 30 -0.08 -16.80 -4.45
CA ASN A 30 1.32 -16.86 -4.85
C ASN A 30 2.06 -17.92 -4.01
N ASN A 31 2.96 -18.71 -4.60
CA ASN A 31 3.61 -19.82 -3.90
C ASN A 31 4.77 -19.41 -2.96
N TRP A 32 5.32 -18.21 -3.05
CA TRP A 32 6.64 -17.88 -2.49
C TRP A 32 6.77 -18.07 -0.99
N ALA A 33 5.97 -17.35 -0.19
CA ALA A 33 6.12 -17.39 1.26
C ALA A 33 5.84 -18.78 1.84
N ARG A 34 5.02 -19.62 1.18
CA ARG A 34 4.75 -20.98 1.64
C ARG A 34 5.74 -22.04 1.15
N PHE A 35 6.14 -21.96 -0.11
CA PHE A 35 6.80 -23.06 -0.83
C PHE A 35 8.19 -22.71 -1.35
N GLN A 36 8.50 -21.42 -1.55
CA GLN A 36 9.74 -20.98 -2.21
C GLN A 36 9.92 -21.76 -3.53
N CYS A 37 11.08 -22.39 -3.74
CA CYS A 37 11.36 -23.23 -4.91
C CYS A 37 10.72 -24.64 -4.88
N ASP A 38 10.00 -25.04 -3.82
CA ASP A 38 9.30 -26.35 -3.76
C ASP A 38 7.93 -26.26 -4.47
N LEU A 39 7.97 -25.98 -5.77
CA LEU A 39 6.79 -25.82 -6.63
C LEU A 39 6.79 -26.81 -7.79
N ASN A 40 5.61 -27.09 -8.33
CA ASN A 40 5.42 -27.78 -9.59
C ASN A 40 4.03 -27.43 -10.16
N GLU A 41 3.74 -27.89 -11.38
CA GLU A 41 2.45 -27.67 -12.04
C GLU A 41 1.26 -28.11 -11.19
N THR A 42 1.37 -29.26 -10.52
CA THR A 42 0.31 -29.82 -9.67
C THR A 42 -0.03 -28.90 -8.49
N LEU A 43 0.95 -28.21 -7.90
CA LEU A 43 0.71 -27.23 -6.84
C LEU A 43 -0.33 -26.20 -7.29
N PHE A 44 -0.22 -25.70 -8.53
CA PHE A 44 -1.14 -24.68 -9.04
C PHE A 44 -2.50 -25.27 -9.41
N THR A 45 -2.57 -26.47 -9.97
CA THR A 45 -3.86 -27.12 -10.27
C THR A 45 -4.63 -27.48 -9.01
N ASP A 46 -3.96 -28.07 -8.01
CA ASP A 46 -4.58 -28.43 -6.72
C ASP A 46 -5.03 -27.18 -5.95
N THR A 47 -4.22 -26.11 -6.00
CA THR A 47 -4.58 -24.82 -5.42
C THR A 47 -5.81 -24.22 -6.11
N ALA A 48 -5.88 -24.26 -7.44
CA ALA A 48 -7.04 -23.78 -8.20
C ALA A 48 -8.31 -24.57 -7.84
N GLU A 49 -8.24 -25.90 -7.82
CA GLU A 49 -9.35 -26.77 -7.44
C GLU A 49 -9.82 -26.54 -5.99
N ALA A 50 -8.88 -26.33 -5.06
CA ALA A 50 -9.20 -25.99 -3.68
C ALA A 50 -9.85 -24.60 -3.58
N MET A 51 -9.34 -23.59 -4.27
CA MET A 51 -9.93 -22.25 -4.28
C MET A 51 -11.35 -22.24 -4.86
N VAL A 52 -11.62 -23.06 -5.88
CA VAL A 52 -12.98 -23.23 -6.43
C VAL A 52 -13.88 -23.94 -5.41
N SER A 53 -13.48 -25.13 -4.96
CA SER A 53 -14.32 -25.99 -4.11
C SER A 53 -14.59 -25.39 -2.73
N ARG A 54 -13.65 -24.58 -2.22
CA ARG A 54 -13.75 -23.94 -0.90
C ARG A 54 -14.25 -22.49 -0.97
N GLY A 55 -14.64 -22.02 -2.15
CA GLY A 55 -15.35 -20.76 -2.34
C GLY A 55 -14.48 -19.49 -2.37
N LEU A 56 -13.15 -19.62 -2.41
CA LEU A 56 -12.24 -18.47 -2.54
C LEU A 56 -12.36 -17.83 -3.93
N LEU A 57 -12.49 -18.59 -5.01
CA LEU A 57 -12.74 -18.01 -6.34
C LEU A 57 -14.03 -17.19 -6.34
N ALA A 58 -15.10 -17.74 -5.74
CA ALA A 58 -16.38 -17.05 -5.62
C ALA A 58 -16.33 -15.80 -4.70
N ALA A 59 -15.34 -15.75 -3.79
CA ALA A 59 -15.08 -14.59 -2.95
C ALA A 59 -14.25 -13.49 -3.66
N GLY A 60 -13.64 -13.79 -4.81
CA GLY A 60 -12.90 -12.84 -5.63
C GLY A 60 -11.44 -13.21 -5.89
N TYR A 61 -10.91 -14.24 -5.23
CA TYR A 61 -9.53 -14.69 -5.43
C TYR A 61 -9.39 -15.39 -6.79
N ASN A 62 -9.06 -14.64 -7.84
CA ASN A 62 -9.09 -15.10 -9.22
C ASN A 62 -7.72 -15.12 -9.90
N ARG A 63 -6.63 -14.95 -9.15
CA ARG A 63 -5.26 -15.05 -9.68
C ARG A 63 -4.49 -16.23 -9.10
N LEU A 64 -3.68 -16.86 -9.94
CA LEU A 64 -2.65 -17.83 -9.58
C LEU A 64 -1.33 -17.24 -10.06
N ASN A 65 -0.45 -16.80 -9.16
CA ASN A 65 0.82 -16.18 -9.53
C ASN A 65 1.96 -17.16 -9.24
N ILE A 66 2.72 -17.49 -10.28
CA ILE A 66 3.96 -18.28 -10.16
C ILE A 66 5.07 -17.33 -9.69
N ASP A 67 5.77 -17.70 -8.62
CA ASP A 67 6.96 -16.97 -8.15
C ASP A 67 8.26 -17.56 -8.73
N ASP A 68 9.42 -17.19 -8.18
CA ASP A 68 10.73 -17.62 -8.68
C ASP A 68 10.90 -19.16 -8.74
N CYS A 69 11.99 -19.61 -9.37
CA CYS A 69 12.38 -21.02 -9.56
C CYS A 69 11.55 -21.84 -10.57
N TRP A 70 10.72 -21.19 -11.39
CA TRP A 70 9.91 -21.87 -12.42
C TRP A 70 10.69 -22.30 -13.67
N MET A 71 11.83 -21.66 -13.92
CA MET A 71 12.63 -21.79 -15.14
C MET A 71 13.87 -22.67 -14.98
N THR A 72 14.54 -22.98 -16.09
CA THR A 72 15.88 -23.58 -16.07
C THR A 72 16.95 -22.52 -15.76
N HIS A 73 18.12 -22.95 -15.27
CA HIS A 73 19.23 -22.03 -14.98
C HIS A 73 19.91 -21.42 -16.21
N GLU A 74 19.53 -21.84 -17.42
CA GLU A 74 20.07 -21.31 -18.67
C GLU A 74 18.94 -20.86 -19.59
N ARG A 75 19.16 -19.74 -20.29
CA ARG A 75 18.35 -19.35 -21.45
C ARG A 75 18.68 -20.25 -22.64
N ALA A 76 17.76 -20.35 -23.59
CA ALA A 76 18.02 -20.95 -24.88
C ALA A 76 19.08 -20.16 -25.66
N ALA A 77 19.65 -20.76 -26.70
CA ALA A 77 20.68 -20.13 -27.53
C ALA A 77 20.23 -18.83 -28.23
N ASP A 78 18.92 -18.63 -28.39
CA ASP A 78 18.32 -17.40 -28.94
C ASP A 78 17.96 -16.36 -27.86
N GLY A 79 18.36 -16.59 -26.60
CA GLY A 79 18.10 -15.71 -25.47
C GLY A 79 16.76 -15.94 -24.78
N SER A 80 15.90 -16.85 -25.28
CA SER A 80 14.58 -17.08 -24.69
C SER A 80 14.67 -17.79 -23.34
N LEU A 81 13.83 -17.39 -22.38
CA LEU A 81 13.60 -18.15 -21.15
C LEU A 81 13.06 -19.55 -21.46
N GLN A 82 13.38 -20.51 -20.61
CA GLN A 82 12.94 -21.91 -20.73
C GLN A 82 12.35 -22.36 -19.40
N TRP A 83 11.09 -22.84 -19.41
CA TRP A 83 10.52 -23.40 -18.19
C TRP A 83 11.17 -24.75 -17.85
N ASN A 84 11.20 -25.08 -16.56
CA ASN A 84 11.65 -26.39 -16.14
C ASN A 84 10.60 -27.47 -16.49
N THR A 85 10.88 -28.30 -17.49
CA THR A 85 9.95 -29.37 -17.95
C THR A 85 9.72 -30.50 -16.95
N THR A 86 10.53 -30.60 -15.90
CA THR A 86 10.27 -31.53 -14.79
C THR A 86 9.22 -30.95 -13.84
N LEU A 87 9.27 -29.64 -13.57
CA LEU A 87 8.29 -28.95 -12.73
C LEU A 87 6.98 -28.69 -13.48
N PHE A 88 7.08 -28.32 -14.75
CA PHE A 88 5.97 -27.97 -15.65
C PHE A 88 6.00 -28.82 -16.92
N PRO A 89 5.61 -30.11 -16.83
CA PRO A 89 5.68 -31.05 -17.95
C PRO A 89 4.78 -30.67 -19.13
N HIS A 90 3.67 -29.96 -18.91
CA HIS A 90 2.82 -29.46 -19.99
C HIS A 90 3.18 -28.02 -20.42
N GLY A 91 4.02 -27.35 -19.62
CA GLY A 91 4.53 -26.00 -19.87
C GLY A 91 3.62 -24.88 -19.36
N ILE A 92 4.22 -23.69 -19.20
CA ILE A 92 3.52 -22.51 -18.69
C ILE A 92 2.32 -22.08 -19.56
N PRO A 93 2.37 -22.13 -20.92
CA PRO A 93 1.19 -21.83 -21.73
C PRO A 93 0.00 -22.76 -21.46
N TRP A 94 0.27 -24.05 -21.18
CA TRP A 94 -0.80 -24.97 -20.81
C TRP A 94 -1.39 -24.61 -19.46
N LEU A 95 -0.57 -24.24 -18.47
CA LEU A 95 -1.06 -23.82 -17.16
C LEU A 95 -1.89 -22.52 -17.25
N ALA A 96 -1.51 -21.59 -18.12
CA ALA A 96 -2.29 -20.36 -18.37
C ALA A 96 -3.67 -20.68 -18.93
N GLU A 97 -3.75 -21.57 -19.93
CA GLU A 97 -5.02 -22.03 -20.49
C GLU A 97 -5.83 -22.86 -19.48
N TYR A 98 -5.17 -23.67 -18.65
CA TYR A 98 -5.82 -24.37 -17.54
C TYR A 98 -6.44 -23.36 -16.57
N ALA A 99 -5.69 -22.38 -16.08
CA ALA A 99 -6.16 -21.34 -15.15
C ALA A 99 -7.38 -20.61 -15.74
N LYS A 100 -7.26 -20.16 -16.99
CA LYS A 100 -8.34 -19.48 -17.72
C LYS A 100 -9.60 -20.32 -17.85
N SER A 101 -9.46 -21.62 -18.17
CA SER A 101 -10.60 -22.53 -18.29
C SER A 101 -11.32 -22.80 -16.96
N HIS A 102 -10.67 -22.52 -15.83
CA HIS A 102 -11.23 -22.65 -14.47
C HIS A 102 -11.62 -21.29 -13.85
N GLY A 103 -11.57 -20.21 -14.61
CA GLY A 103 -11.96 -18.87 -14.16
C GLY A 103 -10.87 -18.08 -13.43
N PHE A 104 -9.62 -18.50 -13.56
CA PHE A 104 -8.45 -17.80 -13.02
C PHE A 104 -7.64 -17.11 -14.11
N HIS A 105 -6.83 -16.16 -13.66
CA HIS A 105 -5.76 -15.50 -14.41
C HIS A 105 -4.41 -16.01 -13.90
N LEU A 106 -3.42 -16.17 -14.80
CA LEU A 106 -2.09 -16.64 -14.44
C LEU A 106 -1.09 -15.47 -14.48
N GLY A 107 -0.44 -15.22 -13.34
CA GLY A 107 0.70 -14.32 -13.24
C GLY A 107 2.03 -15.06 -13.20
N ILE A 108 3.12 -14.37 -13.54
CA ILE A 108 4.48 -14.90 -13.49
C ILE A 108 5.43 -13.94 -12.77
N TYR A 109 6.56 -14.49 -12.32
CA TYR A 109 7.65 -13.76 -11.69
C TYR A 109 8.83 -13.62 -12.64
N GLU A 110 9.49 -12.47 -12.54
CA GLU A 110 10.78 -12.23 -13.17
C GLU A 110 11.59 -11.18 -12.39
N ASP A 111 12.85 -10.97 -12.75
CA ASP A 111 13.73 -9.98 -12.12
C ASP A 111 14.29 -8.94 -13.12
N ALA A 112 14.39 -7.68 -12.69
CA ALA A 112 15.00 -6.61 -13.47
C ALA A 112 16.52 -6.73 -13.65
N GLY A 113 17.20 -7.51 -12.78
CA GLY A 113 18.65 -7.73 -12.81
C GLY A 113 19.09 -8.84 -13.76
N ASN A 114 20.36 -9.22 -13.66
CA ASN A 114 20.95 -10.30 -14.48
C ASN A 114 20.55 -11.70 -14.01
N GLU A 115 20.26 -11.86 -12.72
CA GLU A 115 19.83 -13.10 -12.11
C GLU A 115 18.68 -12.80 -11.16
N THR A 116 17.70 -13.70 -11.08
CA THR A 116 16.65 -13.64 -10.06
C THR A 116 17.25 -13.81 -8.66
N CYS A 117 16.46 -13.55 -7.63
CA CYS A 117 16.87 -13.78 -6.24
C CYS A 117 17.29 -15.24 -5.98
N GLY A 118 16.66 -16.21 -6.67
CA GLY A 118 17.00 -17.63 -6.64
C GLY A 118 18.17 -18.05 -7.55
N GLY A 119 18.81 -17.11 -8.27
CA GLY A 119 19.94 -17.40 -9.16
C GLY A 119 19.54 -18.02 -10.50
N TYR A 120 18.33 -17.74 -10.98
CA TYR A 120 17.88 -18.08 -12.34
C TYR A 120 18.13 -16.90 -13.30
N PRO A 121 18.08 -17.08 -14.63
CA PRO A 121 18.33 -15.98 -15.56
C PRO A 121 17.33 -14.83 -15.36
N GLY A 122 17.82 -13.64 -14.99
CA GLY A 122 17.01 -12.42 -14.92
C GLY A 122 16.82 -11.79 -16.30
N SER A 123 16.05 -10.70 -16.38
CA SER A 123 15.64 -10.09 -17.66
C SER A 123 16.48 -8.92 -18.14
N LEU A 124 17.57 -8.56 -17.45
CA LEU A 124 18.41 -7.45 -17.89
C LEU A 124 18.91 -7.67 -19.35
N GLY A 125 18.52 -6.77 -20.25
CA GLY A 125 18.83 -6.85 -21.69
C GLY A 125 17.87 -7.70 -22.53
N HIS A 126 16.93 -8.42 -21.93
CA HIS A 126 15.93 -9.28 -22.58
C HIS A 126 14.48 -8.82 -22.37
N GLU A 127 14.27 -7.64 -21.77
CA GLU A 127 12.97 -7.17 -21.26
C GLU A 127 11.86 -7.21 -22.34
N GLN A 128 12.14 -6.77 -23.58
CA GLN A 128 11.14 -6.80 -24.66
C GLN A 128 10.81 -8.24 -25.07
N GLN A 129 11.82 -9.10 -25.20
CA GLN A 129 11.66 -10.50 -25.59
C GLN A 129 10.86 -11.27 -24.53
N ASP A 130 11.20 -11.07 -23.25
CA ASP A 130 10.56 -11.76 -22.14
C ASP A 130 9.12 -11.28 -21.95
N ALA A 131 8.86 -9.97 -22.04
CA ALA A 131 7.51 -9.41 -22.02
C ALA A 131 6.62 -10.00 -23.14
N GLU A 132 7.11 -10.05 -24.37
CA GLU A 132 6.40 -10.65 -25.50
C GLU A 132 6.17 -12.16 -25.30
N THR A 133 7.15 -12.84 -24.72
CA THR A 133 7.05 -14.27 -24.39
C THR A 133 5.95 -14.52 -23.37
N PHE A 134 5.91 -13.77 -22.26
CA PHE A 134 4.87 -13.88 -21.24
C PHE A 134 3.48 -13.61 -21.82
N ALA A 135 3.31 -12.54 -22.59
CA ALA A 135 2.05 -12.24 -23.27
C ALA A 135 1.63 -13.38 -24.21
N SER A 136 2.58 -13.96 -24.96
CA SER A 136 2.31 -15.10 -25.86
C SER A 136 1.90 -16.38 -25.14
N TRP A 137 2.30 -16.54 -23.88
CA TRP A 137 1.92 -17.65 -23.02
C TRP A 137 0.56 -17.45 -22.35
N GLY A 138 -0.05 -16.28 -22.50
CA GLY A 138 -1.34 -15.95 -21.86
C GLY A 138 -1.20 -15.42 -20.43
N ILE A 139 -0.02 -14.93 -20.05
CA ILE A 139 0.21 -14.24 -18.78
C ILE A 139 -0.35 -12.82 -18.86
N ASP A 140 -1.04 -12.37 -17.81
CA ASP A 140 -1.59 -11.01 -17.70
C ASP A 140 -1.12 -10.25 -16.44
N TYR A 141 -0.18 -10.82 -15.69
CA TYR A 141 0.40 -10.22 -14.48
C TYR A 141 1.89 -10.57 -14.38
N LEU A 142 2.75 -9.56 -14.21
CA LEU A 142 4.17 -9.74 -13.92
C LEU A 142 4.52 -9.17 -12.54
N LYS A 143 4.98 -10.03 -11.63
CA LYS A 143 5.78 -9.60 -10.47
C LYS A 143 7.21 -9.41 -10.93
N LEU A 144 7.71 -8.18 -10.91
CA LEU A 144 9.10 -7.87 -11.23
C LEU A 144 9.89 -7.55 -9.98
N ASP A 145 10.94 -8.32 -9.76
CA ASP A 145 11.85 -8.19 -8.65
C ASP A 145 13.05 -7.29 -9.01
N GLY A 146 14.07 -7.26 -8.16
CA GLY A 146 15.24 -6.43 -8.37
C GLY A 146 16.53 -6.97 -7.79
N CYS A 147 16.68 -8.28 -7.61
CA CYS A 147 17.94 -8.86 -7.21
C CYS A 147 18.98 -8.67 -8.32
N ASN A 148 20.26 -8.63 -7.95
CA ASN A 148 21.36 -8.56 -8.91
C ASN A 148 21.27 -7.39 -9.92
N VAL A 149 20.65 -6.27 -9.51
CA VAL A 149 20.70 -4.98 -10.20
C VAL A 149 21.93 -4.22 -9.71
N TYR A 150 22.77 -3.76 -10.64
CA TYR A 150 23.99 -3.01 -10.33
C TYR A 150 23.94 -1.61 -10.95
N ALA A 151 24.59 -0.65 -10.29
CA ALA A 151 24.73 0.69 -10.82
C ALA A 151 25.58 0.68 -12.11
N GLU A 152 25.03 1.24 -13.19
CA GLU A 152 25.67 1.30 -14.51
C GLU A 152 25.65 2.73 -15.07
N ASP A 153 26.47 3.01 -16.09
CA ASP A 153 26.55 4.30 -16.80
C ASP A 153 26.75 5.54 -15.89
N GLY A 154 27.33 5.35 -14.70
CA GLY A 154 27.49 6.41 -13.70
C GLY A 154 26.22 6.81 -12.96
N ARG A 155 25.12 6.04 -13.09
CA ARG A 155 23.90 6.21 -12.30
C ARG A 155 24.12 5.81 -10.84
N LEU A 156 23.36 6.41 -9.92
CA LEU A 156 23.18 5.82 -8.59
C LEU A 156 22.30 4.57 -8.71
N LEU A 157 22.36 3.67 -7.73
CA LEU A 157 21.57 2.43 -7.76
C LEU A 157 20.06 2.70 -7.94
N ARG A 158 19.49 3.64 -7.16
CA ARG A 158 18.08 4.06 -7.29
C ARG A 158 17.71 4.58 -8.69
N ASP A 159 18.64 5.23 -9.37
CA ASP A 159 18.43 5.75 -10.73
C ASP A 159 18.53 4.65 -11.77
N GLN A 160 19.32 3.59 -11.50
CA GLN A 160 19.32 2.37 -12.31
C GLN A 160 17.98 1.64 -12.22
N TYR A 161 17.42 1.46 -11.01
CA TYR A 161 16.09 0.86 -10.85
C TYR A 161 15.03 1.65 -11.60
N ARG A 162 15.03 2.99 -11.47
CA ARG A 162 14.13 3.85 -12.24
C ARG A 162 14.23 3.62 -13.74
N TYR A 163 15.46 3.51 -14.26
CA TYR A 163 15.69 3.26 -15.67
C TYR A 163 15.12 1.90 -16.12
N LEU A 164 15.39 0.83 -15.36
CA LEU A 164 14.95 -0.52 -15.71
C LEU A 164 13.43 -0.69 -15.59
N TYR A 165 12.83 -0.25 -14.48
CA TYR A 165 11.38 -0.32 -14.29
C TYR A 165 10.63 0.59 -15.29
N GLY A 166 11.17 1.78 -15.58
CA GLY A 166 10.64 2.64 -16.64
C GLY A 166 10.75 2.04 -18.05
N LYS A 167 11.74 1.18 -18.29
CA LYS A 167 11.86 0.42 -19.55
C LYS A 167 10.76 -0.63 -19.66
N TRP A 168 10.51 -1.40 -18.60
CA TRP A 168 9.37 -2.33 -18.52
C TRP A 168 8.03 -1.64 -18.72
N HIS A 169 7.78 -0.53 -18.02
CA HIS A 169 6.57 0.28 -18.20
C HIS A 169 6.36 0.69 -19.65
N LYS A 170 7.42 1.19 -20.31
CA LYS A 170 7.36 1.60 -21.71
C LYS A 170 7.03 0.43 -22.64
N ILE A 171 7.55 -0.76 -22.35
CA ILE A 171 7.27 -1.98 -23.12
C ILE A 171 5.79 -2.34 -22.97
N PHE A 172 5.29 -2.45 -21.74
CA PHE A 172 3.88 -2.77 -21.47
C PHE A 172 2.93 -1.73 -22.05
N SER A 173 3.22 -0.44 -21.90
CA SER A 173 2.43 0.66 -22.49
C SER A 173 2.32 0.60 -24.02
N ALA A 174 3.23 -0.09 -24.69
CA ALA A 174 3.21 -0.27 -26.15
C ALA A 174 2.50 -1.57 -26.58
N MET A 175 2.16 -2.46 -25.64
CA MET A 175 1.45 -3.71 -25.93
C MET A 175 -0.04 -3.44 -26.19
N PRO A 176 -0.68 -4.22 -27.09
CA PRO A 176 -2.13 -4.14 -27.28
C PRO A 176 -2.93 -4.51 -26.03
N GLU A 177 -2.44 -5.50 -25.28
CA GLU A 177 -3.00 -5.98 -24.02
C GLU A 177 -1.85 -5.98 -22.99
N PRO A 178 -1.68 -4.90 -22.21
CA PRO A 178 -0.61 -4.81 -21.23
C PRO A 178 -0.80 -5.81 -20.08
N LEU A 179 0.32 -6.30 -19.54
CA LEU A 179 0.32 -7.07 -18.29
C LEU A 179 0.18 -6.11 -17.10
N ILE A 180 -0.49 -6.55 -16.04
CA ILE A 180 -0.45 -5.89 -14.73
C ILE A 180 0.99 -5.94 -14.23
N PHE A 181 1.54 -4.77 -13.89
CA PHE A 181 2.92 -4.63 -13.47
C PHE A 181 3.01 -4.44 -11.96
N SER A 182 3.48 -5.49 -11.28
CA SER A 182 3.69 -5.56 -9.84
C SER A 182 5.15 -5.33 -9.52
N GLU A 183 5.46 -4.18 -8.95
CA GLU A 183 6.81 -3.68 -8.81
C GLU A 183 7.42 -3.99 -7.42
N SER A 184 8.68 -4.41 -7.36
CA SER A 184 9.36 -4.66 -6.08
C SER A 184 10.45 -3.64 -5.74
N ALA A 185 10.70 -2.65 -6.61
CA ALA A 185 11.82 -1.71 -6.47
C ALA A 185 11.92 -1.03 -5.09
N PRO A 186 10.83 -0.52 -4.45
CA PRO A 186 10.98 0.17 -3.17
C PRO A 186 11.52 -0.74 -2.05
N ALA A 187 11.21 -2.03 -2.05
CA ALA A 187 11.69 -2.98 -1.05
C ALA A 187 13.23 -3.02 -0.96
N TYR A 188 13.94 -2.88 -2.08
CA TYR A 188 15.41 -2.88 -2.16
C TYR A 188 16.08 -1.66 -1.52
N PHE A 189 15.30 -0.64 -1.13
CA PHE A 189 15.80 0.58 -0.50
C PHE A 189 15.23 0.78 0.90
N SER A 190 14.48 -0.19 1.45
CA SER A 190 13.74 -0.09 2.72
C SER A 190 14.60 0.42 3.88
N ILE A 191 15.89 0.07 3.92
CA ILE A 191 16.84 0.43 4.97
C ILE A 191 17.38 1.88 4.89
N ASN A 192 17.24 2.57 3.75
CA ASN A 192 17.70 3.95 3.55
C ASN A 192 16.50 4.85 3.23
N ALA A 193 16.05 5.61 4.24
CA ALA A 193 14.86 6.46 4.12
C ALA A 193 14.93 7.50 2.99
N THR A 194 16.11 8.02 2.65
CA THR A 194 16.26 8.98 1.53
C THR A 194 16.14 8.28 0.19
N ASP A 195 16.84 7.17 -0.02
CA ASP A 195 16.76 6.43 -1.28
C ASP A 195 15.36 5.85 -1.49
N TRP A 196 14.79 5.25 -0.44
CA TRP A 196 13.43 4.71 -0.44
C TRP A 196 12.42 5.78 -0.85
N ALA A 197 12.51 6.97 -0.26
CA ALA A 197 11.66 8.10 -0.61
C ALA A 197 11.78 8.54 -2.08
N MET A 198 13.01 8.54 -2.61
CA MET A 198 13.25 8.87 -4.01
C MET A 198 12.71 7.80 -4.95
N VAL A 199 12.71 6.54 -4.55
CA VAL A 199 12.08 5.44 -5.31
C VAL A 199 10.57 5.58 -5.28
N MET A 200 10.00 5.84 -4.11
CA MET A 200 8.57 6.10 -3.94
C MET A 200 8.06 7.31 -4.73
N ASP A 201 8.95 8.20 -5.18
CA ASP A 201 8.60 9.36 -6.00
C ASP A 201 8.09 8.98 -7.39
N TRP A 202 8.76 8.02 -8.01
CA TRP A 202 8.53 7.66 -9.41
C TRP A 202 7.84 6.31 -9.57
N ILE A 203 7.86 5.43 -8.55
CA ILE A 203 7.25 4.10 -8.66
C ILE A 203 5.79 4.12 -9.13
N PRO A 204 4.90 5.03 -8.66
CA PRO A 204 3.51 5.02 -9.08
C PRO A 204 3.30 5.51 -10.52
N GLU A 205 4.36 5.94 -11.22
CA GLU A 205 4.28 6.29 -12.64
C GLU A 205 4.29 5.04 -13.54
N TYR A 206 4.73 3.88 -13.04
CA TYR A 206 5.13 2.74 -13.85
C TYR A 206 4.23 1.50 -13.72
N GLY A 207 3.89 1.05 -12.52
CA GLY A 207 3.06 -0.15 -12.34
C GLY A 207 1.73 0.10 -11.65
N GLU A 208 0.96 -0.97 -11.50
CA GLU A 208 -0.36 -0.93 -10.86
C GLU A 208 -0.29 -1.25 -9.36
N LEU A 209 0.85 -1.73 -8.88
CA LEU A 209 1.11 -1.96 -7.46
C LEU A 209 2.60 -2.06 -7.19
N ALA A 210 3.01 -1.71 -5.96
CA ALA A 210 4.40 -1.86 -5.55
C ALA A 210 4.56 -2.35 -4.12
N ARG A 211 5.55 -3.23 -3.91
CA ARG A 211 6.04 -3.70 -2.61
C ARG A 211 6.94 -2.65 -1.96
N HIS A 212 6.72 -2.38 -0.66
CA HIS A 212 7.40 -1.27 0.04
C HIS A 212 8.55 -1.66 0.96
N SER A 213 8.62 -2.92 1.35
CA SER A 213 9.48 -3.40 2.42
C SER A 213 9.89 -4.86 2.20
N ASP A 214 10.76 -5.31 3.09
CA ASP A 214 11.20 -6.70 3.21
C ASP A 214 10.00 -7.66 3.27
N ASP A 215 10.22 -8.89 2.79
CA ASP A 215 9.22 -9.94 2.71
C ASP A 215 8.57 -10.25 4.07
N VAL A 216 7.29 -10.65 4.06
CA VAL A 216 6.73 -11.41 5.19
C VAL A 216 7.50 -12.71 5.37
N LEU A 217 7.53 -13.23 6.60
CA LEU A 217 8.30 -14.41 6.91
C LEU A 217 7.83 -15.61 6.10
N VAL A 218 8.76 -16.26 5.39
CA VAL A 218 8.49 -17.52 4.70
C VAL A 218 8.22 -18.64 5.73
N TYR A 219 7.46 -19.65 5.34
CA TYR A 219 6.96 -20.73 6.21
C TYR A 219 8.06 -21.49 6.96
N SER A 220 9.24 -21.64 6.35
CA SER A 220 10.42 -22.27 6.96
C SER A 220 11.43 -21.27 7.52
N GLY A 221 11.07 -19.99 7.57
CA GLY A 221 11.95 -18.89 7.97
C GLY A 221 12.16 -18.84 9.48
N GLU A 222 13.33 -18.36 9.89
CA GLU A 222 13.62 -18.12 11.31
C GLU A 222 13.08 -16.75 11.74
N GLY A 223 12.42 -16.69 12.90
CA GLY A 223 11.95 -15.45 13.50
C GLY A 223 10.47 -15.48 13.85
N SER A 224 9.91 -14.28 14.06
CA SER A 224 8.51 -14.07 14.41
C SER A 224 7.73 -13.68 13.15
N ALA A 225 6.78 -14.53 12.74
CA ALA A 225 5.91 -14.24 11.60
C ALA A 225 5.05 -12.99 11.85
N TRP A 226 4.55 -12.81 13.07
CA TRP A 226 3.81 -11.60 13.42
C TRP A 226 4.66 -10.34 13.30
N ASP A 227 5.92 -10.37 13.74
CA ASP A 227 6.80 -9.20 13.62
C ASP A 227 7.06 -8.85 12.15
N SER A 228 7.19 -9.84 11.26
CA SER A 228 7.36 -9.60 9.81
C SER A 228 6.12 -8.95 9.17
N ILE A 229 4.91 -9.35 9.59
CA ILE A 229 3.64 -8.71 9.18
C ILE A 229 3.63 -7.26 9.70
N MET A 230 4.05 -7.04 10.95
CA MET A 230 4.09 -5.71 11.54
C MET A 230 5.15 -4.81 10.90
N VAL A 231 6.26 -5.34 10.37
CA VAL A 231 7.21 -4.58 9.54
C VAL A 231 6.49 -4.03 8.30
N ASN A 232 5.85 -4.90 7.53
CA ASN A 232 5.13 -4.53 6.31
C ASN A 232 4.00 -3.52 6.60
N TYR A 233 3.17 -3.80 7.61
CA TYR A 233 2.14 -2.87 8.06
C TYR A 233 2.71 -1.48 8.40
N ASN A 234 3.86 -1.41 9.09
CA ASN A 234 4.45 -0.13 9.46
C ASN A 234 4.91 0.69 8.24
N TYR A 235 5.46 0.07 7.19
CA TYR A 235 5.73 0.77 5.93
C TYR A 235 4.44 1.21 5.24
N GLN A 236 3.43 0.33 5.22
CA GLN A 236 2.13 0.61 4.63
C GLN A 236 1.48 1.86 5.24
N THR A 237 1.64 2.09 6.55
CA THR A 237 1.11 3.30 7.21
C THR A 237 1.72 4.63 6.74
N LEU A 238 2.82 4.60 5.97
CA LEU A 238 3.54 5.78 5.48
C LEU A 238 3.18 6.14 4.02
N VAL A 239 2.46 5.26 3.31
CA VAL A 239 2.26 5.32 1.85
C VAL A 239 0.83 5.63 1.41
N THR A 240 -0.08 5.94 2.34
CA THR A 240 -1.52 6.24 2.06
C THR A 240 -1.74 7.15 0.86
N ARG A 241 -0.88 8.16 0.66
CA ARG A 241 -1.01 9.18 -0.40
C ARG A 241 -0.87 8.63 -1.83
N TYR A 242 -0.24 7.48 -2.00
CA TYR A 242 0.01 6.89 -3.31
C TYR A 242 -1.17 6.07 -3.83
N GLN A 243 -1.95 5.48 -2.92
CA GLN A 243 -3.03 4.57 -3.30
C GLN A 243 -4.19 5.31 -3.95
N GLN A 244 -4.60 4.81 -5.12
CA GLN A 244 -5.72 5.32 -5.91
C GLN A 244 -6.15 4.23 -6.90
N PRO A 245 -7.32 4.34 -7.56
CA PRO A 245 -7.69 3.38 -8.60
C PRO A 245 -6.58 3.26 -9.66
N GLY A 246 -6.12 2.04 -9.93
CA GLY A 246 -4.99 1.78 -10.83
C GLY A 246 -3.60 1.80 -10.17
N TYR A 247 -3.46 2.12 -8.88
CA TYR A 247 -2.22 1.93 -8.13
C TYR A 247 -2.48 1.51 -6.68
N TYR A 248 -2.01 0.33 -6.29
CA TYR A 248 -2.22 -0.24 -4.96
C TYR A 248 -0.93 -0.40 -4.21
N ASN A 249 -0.95 -0.01 -2.93
CA ASN A 249 0.21 -0.24 -2.11
C ASN A 249 0.26 -1.72 -1.68
N ASP A 250 1.36 -2.43 -1.93
CA ASP A 250 1.52 -3.86 -1.61
C ASP A 250 2.33 -4.07 -0.32
N PRO A 251 1.69 -4.55 0.77
CA PRO A 251 2.35 -4.94 2.01
C PRO A 251 2.71 -6.44 2.06
N ASP A 252 2.79 -7.12 0.90
CA ASP A 252 3.18 -8.51 0.73
C ASP A 252 2.10 -9.54 1.15
N PHE A 253 2.42 -10.83 1.02
CA PHE A 253 1.47 -11.95 1.07
C PHE A 253 0.73 -12.14 2.41
N LEU A 254 -0.51 -12.61 2.31
CA LEU A 254 -1.23 -13.24 3.42
C LEU A 254 -0.68 -14.66 3.66
N ILE A 255 -0.22 -14.94 4.88
CA ILE A 255 0.36 -16.24 5.28
C ILE A 255 -0.49 -16.99 6.34
N PRO A 256 -1.76 -17.32 6.05
CA PRO A 256 -2.72 -17.80 7.04
C PRO A 256 -2.36 -19.16 7.66
N ASP A 257 -1.62 -20.03 6.97
CA ASP A 257 -1.22 -21.34 7.48
C ASP A 257 0.12 -21.33 8.23
N HIS A 258 0.77 -20.16 8.36
CA HIS A 258 2.07 -20.09 9.01
C HIS A 258 1.98 -20.53 10.49
N PRO A 259 2.78 -21.52 10.93
CA PRO A 259 2.62 -22.16 12.24
C PRO A 259 2.96 -21.24 13.42
N GLY A 260 3.74 -20.19 13.17
CA GLY A 260 4.09 -19.17 14.14
C GLY A 260 3.01 -18.13 14.43
N LEU A 261 1.83 -18.21 13.80
CA LEU A 261 0.73 -17.27 14.02
C LEU A 261 -0.40 -17.89 14.84
N THR A 262 -0.93 -17.11 15.79
CA THR A 262 -2.18 -17.37 16.48
C THR A 262 -3.39 -17.06 15.60
N ASP A 263 -4.57 -17.59 15.93
CA ASP A 263 -5.80 -17.30 15.19
C ASP A 263 -6.14 -15.80 15.19
N ALA A 264 -5.84 -15.09 16.28
CA ALA A 264 -6.04 -13.64 16.37
C ALA A 264 -5.14 -12.90 15.37
N GLU A 265 -3.88 -13.28 15.28
CA GLU A 265 -2.92 -12.68 14.34
C GLU A 265 -3.28 -12.98 12.88
N LYS A 266 -3.68 -14.23 12.56
CA LYS A 266 -4.14 -14.62 11.21
C LYS A 266 -5.34 -13.78 10.77
N ARG A 267 -6.35 -13.63 11.64
CA ARG A 267 -7.54 -12.80 11.38
C ARG A 267 -7.18 -11.33 11.26
N SER A 268 -6.29 -10.83 12.11
CA SER A 268 -5.84 -9.44 12.06
C SER A 268 -5.04 -9.12 10.81
N HIS A 269 -4.16 -10.01 10.36
CA HIS A 269 -3.41 -9.85 9.13
C HIS A 269 -4.37 -9.59 7.95
N PHE A 270 -5.36 -10.48 7.77
CA PHE A 270 -6.39 -10.31 6.75
C PHE A 270 -7.19 -9.01 6.90
N ALA A 271 -7.69 -8.71 8.10
CA ALA A 271 -8.51 -7.52 8.31
C ALA A 271 -7.76 -6.20 8.12
N ILE A 272 -6.47 -6.15 8.46
CA ILE A 272 -5.64 -4.95 8.27
C ILE A 272 -5.38 -4.73 6.79
N TRP A 273 -5.01 -5.78 6.03
CA TRP A 273 -4.77 -5.69 4.58
C TRP A 273 -6.04 -5.24 3.87
N ALA A 274 -7.17 -5.89 4.18
CA ALA A 274 -8.48 -5.51 3.65
C ALA A 274 -8.88 -4.07 3.99
N SER A 275 -8.65 -3.64 5.24
CA SER A 275 -8.92 -2.26 5.67
C SER A 275 -8.07 -1.24 4.91
N MET A 276 -6.87 -1.61 4.50
CA MET A 276 -5.98 -0.76 3.71
C MET A 276 -6.33 -0.78 2.22
N GLY A 277 -7.11 -1.75 1.71
CA GLY A 277 -7.30 -1.89 0.27
C GLY A 277 -6.02 -2.36 -0.40
N ALA A 278 -5.36 -3.33 0.21
CA ALA A 278 -4.10 -3.89 -0.26
C ALA A 278 -4.37 -5.13 -1.14
N PRO A 279 -3.41 -5.56 -1.97
CA PRO A 279 -3.48 -6.88 -2.59
C PRO A 279 -3.78 -7.98 -1.56
N LEU A 280 -4.79 -8.80 -1.82
CA LEU A 280 -5.13 -9.97 -0.98
C LEU A 280 -4.61 -11.23 -1.66
N ILE A 281 -3.28 -11.40 -1.66
CA ILE A 281 -2.60 -12.54 -2.26
C ILE A 281 -2.23 -13.54 -1.17
N ILE A 282 -2.81 -14.74 -1.22
CA ILE A 282 -2.58 -15.82 -0.26
C ILE A 282 -1.31 -16.59 -0.65
N SER A 283 -0.43 -16.83 0.32
CA SER A 283 0.66 -17.79 0.21
C SER A 283 0.55 -18.82 1.33
N ALA A 284 -0.10 -19.95 1.01
CA ALA A 284 -0.41 -21.03 1.95
C ALA A 284 -0.74 -22.32 1.18
N TYR A 285 -0.74 -23.48 1.85
CA TYR A 285 -1.27 -24.70 1.26
C TYR A 285 -2.81 -24.74 1.38
N ILE A 286 -3.49 -24.16 0.39
CA ILE A 286 -4.96 -23.96 0.39
C ILE A 286 -5.78 -25.24 0.61
N PRO A 287 -5.41 -26.42 0.07
CA PRO A 287 -6.14 -27.65 0.33
C PRO A 287 -6.31 -27.99 1.81
N ASP A 288 -5.31 -27.67 2.65
CA ASP A 288 -5.29 -28.01 4.08
C ASP A 288 -5.65 -26.84 5.01
N LEU A 289 -6.02 -25.67 4.49
CA LEU A 289 -6.51 -24.59 5.35
C LEU A 289 -7.71 -25.08 6.18
N SER A 290 -7.80 -24.70 7.43
CA SER A 290 -8.97 -24.97 8.27
C SER A 290 -10.21 -24.25 7.75
N ASP A 291 -11.40 -24.71 8.16
CA ASP A 291 -12.66 -24.02 7.81
C ASP A 291 -12.71 -22.60 8.39
N SER A 292 -12.12 -22.38 9.57
CA SER A 292 -11.98 -21.04 10.16
C SER A 292 -11.08 -20.12 9.34
N GLU A 293 -10.01 -20.65 8.73
CA GLU A 293 -9.13 -19.87 7.86
C GLU A 293 -9.86 -19.48 6.57
N ILE A 294 -10.58 -20.41 5.95
CA ILE A 294 -11.43 -20.08 4.80
C ILE A 294 -12.54 -19.10 5.17
N GLU A 295 -13.15 -19.22 6.35
CA GLU A 295 -14.22 -18.33 6.79
C GLU A 295 -13.76 -16.87 6.84
N PHE A 296 -12.60 -16.58 7.44
CA PHE A 296 -12.11 -15.20 7.47
C PHE A 296 -11.61 -14.75 6.10
N LEU A 297 -10.89 -15.59 5.34
CA LEU A 297 -10.42 -15.24 4.00
C LEU A 297 -11.57 -14.97 3.04
N SER A 298 -12.72 -15.63 3.21
CA SER A 298 -13.91 -15.42 2.39
C SER A 298 -14.94 -14.45 3.00
N ASN A 299 -14.55 -13.69 4.04
CA ASN A 299 -15.44 -12.73 4.68
C ASN A 299 -15.82 -11.60 3.69
N LYS A 300 -17.04 -11.70 3.16
CA LYS A 300 -17.58 -10.79 2.14
C LYS A 300 -17.63 -9.32 2.57
N ASP A 301 -17.77 -9.06 3.86
CA ASP A 301 -17.87 -7.70 4.36
C ASP A 301 -16.51 -7.00 4.42
N LEU A 302 -15.45 -7.72 4.79
CA LEU A 302 -14.09 -7.23 4.74
C LEU A 302 -13.58 -7.15 3.29
N ILE A 303 -13.89 -8.12 2.44
CA ILE A 303 -13.55 -8.06 1.00
C ILE A 303 -14.26 -6.88 0.33
N ALA A 304 -15.53 -6.62 0.64
CA ALA A 304 -16.23 -5.46 0.08
C ALA A 304 -15.63 -4.11 0.53
N VAL A 305 -14.99 -4.10 1.70
CA VAL A 305 -14.20 -2.94 2.15
C VAL A 305 -12.92 -2.84 1.34
N ASP A 306 -12.16 -3.93 1.18
CA ASP A 306 -10.94 -3.98 0.38
C ASP A 306 -11.17 -3.53 -1.08
N GLN A 307 -12.22 -4.06 -1.69
CA GLN A 307 -12.61 -3.83 -3.08
C GLN A 307 -13.50 -2.58 -3.27
N ASP A 308 -13.51 -1.65 -2.30
CA ASP A 308 -14.27 -0.41 -2.42
C ASP A 308 -13.70 0.46 -3.56
N PRO A 309 -14.55 0.95 -4.49
CA PRO A 309 -14.07 1.62 -5.71
C PRO A 309 -13.46 3.00 -5.48
N LEU A 310 -13.51 3.54 -4.24
CA LEU A 310 -12.77 4.75 -3.91
C LEU A 310 -11.25 4.48 -3.86
N ALA A 311 -10.84 3.22 -3.63
CA ALA A 311 -9.46 2.77 -3.45
C ALA A 311 -8.67 3.59 -2.41
N GLU A 312 -9.35 4.31 -1.52
CA GLU A 312 -8.73 5.12 -0.47
C GLU A 312 -8.08 4.18 0.56
N GLN A 313 -6.79 4.35 0.88
CA GLN A 313 -6.15 3.52 1.91
C GLN A 313 -6.58 3.93 3.33
N ALA A 314 -6.78 2.99 4.25
CA ALA A 314 -6.91 3.33 5.67
C ALA A 314 -5.61 3.95 6.21
N ALA A 315 -5.74 5.13 6.84
CA ALA A 315 -4.63 5.85 7.43
C ALA A 315 -4.68 5.84 8.96
N LEU A 316 -3.52 5.94 9.60
CA LEU A 316 -3.40 6.09 11.05
C LEU A 316 -4.05 7.39 11.53
N VAL A 317 -4.96 7.24 12.48
CA VAL A 317 -5.66 8.32 13.16
C VAL A 317 -5.07 8.59 14.53
N SER A 318 -4.71 7.53 15.25
CA SER A 318 -4.00 7.61 16.52
C SER A 318 -3.22 6.33 16.79
N ARG A 319 -2.08 6.49 17.46
CA ARG A 319 -1.21 5.39 17.89
C ARG A 319 -0.73 5.65 19.32
N ASP A 320 -0.93 4.69 20.21
CA ASP A 320 -0.31 4.65 21.53
C ASP A 320 0.60 3.42 21.68
N SER A 321 0.98 3.04 22.91
CA SER A 321 1.84 1.88 23.14
C SER A 321 1.22 0.55 22.73
N ASN A 322 -0.11 0.44 22.72
CA ASN A 322 -0.85 -0.78 22.43
C ASN A 322 -1.67 -0.64 21.15
N PHE A 323 -2.44 0.43 20.98
CA PHE A 323 -3.41 0.51 19.89
C PHE A 323 -2.94 1.35 18.72
N ASP A 324 -3.29 0.84 17.55
CA ASP A 324 -3.45 1.64 16.35
C ASP A 324 -4.92 1.77 15.99
N VAL A 325 -5.31 2.98 15.63
CA VAL A 325 -6.65 3.30 15.13
C VAL A 325 -6.48 3.81 13.71
N LEU A 326 -7.14 3.18 12.75
CA LEU A 326 -7.13 3.55 11.34
C LEU A 326 -8.54 3.89 10.87
N THR A 327 -8.61 4.72 9.84
CA THR A 327 -9.88 5.07 9.20
C THR A 327 -9.69 5.40 7.73
N ARG A 328 -10.76 5.21 6.96
CA ARG A 328 -10.93 5.71 5.59
C ARG A 328 -12.39 5.91 5.27
N SER A 329 -12.67 6.70 4.25
CA SER A 329 -14.00 6.78 3.64
C SER A 329 -14.24 5.59 2.72
N LEU A 330 -15.50 5.21 2.55
CA LEU A 330 -15.95 4.27 1.52
C LEU A 330 -16.77 5.04 0.47
N ALA A 331 -16.81 4.55 -0.76
CA ALA A 331 -17.44 5.23 -1.90
C ALA A 331 -18.93 5.57 -1.67
N ASN A 332 -19.62 4.79 -0.84
CA ASN A 332 -21.03 5.00 -0.51
C ASN A 332 -21.27 6.05 0.61
N GLY A 333 -20.21 6.69 1.11
CA GLY A 333 -20.26 7.69 2.18
C GLY A 333 -20.17 7.12 3.60
N ASP A 334 -20.03 5.79 3.75
CA ASP A 334 -19.71 5.19 5.05
C ASP A 334 -18.27 5.50 5.47
N ARG A 335 -18.00 5.36 6.77
CA ARG A 335 -16.66 5.50 7.36
C ARG A 335 -16.21 4.17 7.94
N LEU A 336 -14.99 3.76 7.65
CA LEU A 336 -14.37 2.58 8.26
C LEU A 336 -13.65 2.97 9.55
N LEU A 337 -13.79 2.18 10.61
CA LEU A 337 -12.95 2.21 11.79
C LEU A 337 -12.27 0.85 11.94
N THR A 338 -10.95 0.84 11.91
CA THR A 338 -10.13 -0.35 12.18
C THR A 338 -9.30 -0.09 13.42
N VAL A 339 -9.35 -0.98 14.40
CA VAL A 339 -8.56 -0.90 15.63
C VAL A 339 -7.74 -2.17 15.75
N LEU A 340 -6.42 -2.03 15.86
CA LEU A 340 -5.47 -3.12 16.10
C LEU A 340 -4.88 -2.98 17.49
N ASN A 341 -4.94 -4.04 18.29
CA ASN A 341 -4.13 -4.16 19.50
C ASN A 341 -2.76 -4.74 19.15
N ARG A 342 -1.72 -3.91 19.09
CA ARG A 342 -0.31 -4.31 18.91
C ARG A 342 0.35 -4.78 20.21
N GLY A 343 -0.35 -4.67 21.33
CA GLY A 343 0.14 -5.10 22.63
C GLY A 343 -0.09 -6.59 22.87
N TYR A 344 0.57 -7.10 23.92
CA TYR A 344 0.60 -8.52 24.29
C TYR A 344 -0.50 -8.94 25.26
N ASP A 345 -1.36 -8.00 25.67
CA ASP A 345 -2.40 -8.20 26.68
C ASP A 345 -3.77 -7.82 26.13
N THR A 346 -4.82 -8.46 26.67
CA THR A 346 -6.19 -7.99 26.45
C THR A 346 -6.36 -6.61 27.08
N THR A 347 -6.75 -5.62 26.29
CA THR A 347 -6.87 -4.24 26.76
C THR A 347 -8.09 -3.56 26.12
N LYS A 348 -8.58 -2.52 26.78
CA LYS A 348 -9.67 -1.65 26.30
C LYS A 348 -9.14 -0.28 25.87
N THR A 349 -9.72 0.27 24.80
CA THR A 349 -9.56 1.66 24.38
C THR A 349 -10.91 2.32 24.08
N THR A 350 -10.96 3.65 24.13
CA THR A 350 -12.13 4.45 23.79
C THR A 350 -11.76 5.39 22.66
N ILE A 351 -12.48 5.30 21.53
CA ILE A 351 -12.19 6.06 20.32
C ILE A 351 -13.24 7.15 20.13
N PRO A 352 -12.91 8.44 20.35
CA PRO A 352 -13.82 9.54 20.05
C PRO A 352 -14.13 9.60 18.55
N LEU A 353 -15.40 9.75 18.17
CA LEU A 353 -15.81 9.80 16.76
C LEU A 353 -15.26 11.03 16.03
N ALA A 354 -14.92 12.09 16.77
CA ALA A 354 -14.21 13.25 16.22
C ALA A 354 -12.85 12.88 15.61
N ARG A 355 -12.20 11.81 16.08
CA ARG A 355 -10.95 11.29 15.48
C ARG A 355 -11.18 10.68 14.10
N LEU A 356 -12.39 10.15 13.87
CA LEU A 356 -12.78 9.58 12.58
C LEU A 356 -13.28 10.64 11.61
N GLY A 357 -13.27 11.93 12.01
CA GLY A 357 -13.79 13.02 11.19
C GLY A 357 -15.30 13.17 11.22
N LEU A 358 -15.98 12.50 12.16
CA LEU A 358 -17.43 12.49 12.28
C LEU A 358 -17.94 13.59 13.23
N ASP A 359 -19.10 14.14 12.92
CA ASP A 359 -19.75 15.20 13.70
C ASP A 359 -20.19 14.74 15.10
N ALA A 360 -19.93 15.57 16.10
CA ALA A 360 -20.36 15.37 17.48
C ALA A 360 -21.89 15.53 17.62
N GLY A 361 -22.49 14.85 18.61
CA GLY A 361 -23.93 14.90 18.87
C GLY A 361 -24.80 14.16 17.85
N CYS A 362 -24.20 13.58 16.81
CA CYS A 362 -24.87 12.71 15.85
C CYS A 362 -24.86 11.25 16.32
N LYS A 363 -25.92 10.51 15.93
CA LYS A 363 -26.02 9.07 16.16
C LYS A 363 -25.73 8.33 14.87
N TYR A 364 -24.73 7.46 14.89
CA TYR A 364 -24.27 6.68 13.76
C TYR A 364 -24.67 5.22 13.93
N LYS A 365 -24.94 4.54 12.83
CA LYS A 365 -25.11 3.09 12.83
C LYS A 365 -23.74 2.46 12.62
N ALA A 366 -23.29 1.59 13.50
CA ALA A 366 -22.04 0.86 13.33
C ALA A 366 -22.33 -0.62 13.12
N ARG A 367 -21.70 -1.25 12.13
CA ARG A 367 -21.74 -2.68 11.90
C ARG A 367 -20.35 -3.26 12.10
N ASP A 368 -20.24 -4.24 13.00
CA ASP A 368 -19.05 -5.06 13.17
C ASP A 368 -18.92 -6.02 11.98
N LEU A 369 -17.79 -5.96 11.28
CA LEU A 369 -17.56 -6.75 10.06
C LEU A 369 -17.09 -8.18 10.33
N TRP A 370 -16.76 -8.51 11.58
CA TRP A 370 -16.51 -9.88 12.00
C TRP A 370 -17.79 -10.61 12.37
N THR A 371 -18.67 -9.94 13.12
CA THR A 371 -19.86 -10.61 13.70
C THR A 371 -21.16 -10.28 12.97
N GLY A 372 -21.14 -9.25 12.11
CA GLY A 372 -22.33 -8.69 11.48
C GLY A 372 -23.23 -7.91 12.44
N ALA A 373 -22.88 -7.83 13.73
CA ALA A 373 -23.67 -7.15 14.75
C ALA A 373 -23.78 -5.65 14.44
N VAL A 374 -24.96 -5.09 14.70
CA VAL A 374 -25.24 -3.68 14.43
C VAL A 374 -25.57 -2.98 15.75
N SER A 375 -24.93 -1.83 15.97
CA SER A 375 -25.17 -0.96 17.12
C SER A 375 -25.39 0.49 16.68
N THR A 376 -25.85 1.31 17.62
CA THR A 376 -25.86 2.77 17.46
C THR A 376 -24.77 3.35 18.35
N ILE A 377 -23.88 4.13 17.76
CA ILE A 377 -22.78 4.82 18.46
C ILE A 377 -22.97 6.33 18.40
N GLN A 378 -22.48 7.02 19.41
CA GLN A 378 -22.53 8.47 19.53
C GLN A 378 -21.32 8.95 20.33
N ASP A 379 -20.67 10.00 19.85
CA ASP A 379 -19.52 10.70 20.45
C ASP A 379 -18.22 9.87 20.62
N ALA A 380 -18.30 8.59 21.02
CA ALA A 380 -17.19 7.65 21.07
C ALA A 380 -17.65 6.19 20.90
N VAL A 381 -16.68 5.29 20.71
CA VAL A 381 -16.89 3.84 20.76
C VAL A 381 -15.84 3.19 21.66
N ASP A 382 -16.29 2.26 22.50
CA ASP A 382 -15.43 1.46 23.38
C ASP A 382 -15.11 0.13 22.72
N ILE A 383 -13.82 -0.21 22.65
CA ILE A 383 -13.33 -1.43 22.02
C ILE A 383 -12.44 -2.17 23.02
N THR A 384 -12.70 -3.46 23.22
CA THR A 384 -11.83 -4.37 23.99
C THR A 384 -11.32 -5.43 23.04
N LEU A 385 -10.00 -5.61 23.00
CA LEU A 385 -9.34 -6.55 22.10
C LEU A 385 -8.33 -7.38 22.88
N GLU A 386 -8.28 -8.67 22.56
CA GLU A 386 -7.20 -9.56 22.96
C GLU A 386 -5.87 -9.12 22.32
N SER A 387 -4.77 -9.73 22.75
CA SER A 387 -3.45 -9.51 22.14
C SER A 387 -3.53 -9.71 20.62
N HIS A 388 -2.97 -8.78 19.84
CA HIS A 388 -2.86 -8.88 18.39
C HIS A 388 -4.19 -9.00 17.63
N ALA A 389 -5.32 -8.82 18.30
CA ALA A 389 -6.64 -8.86 17.69
C ALA A 389 -7.03 -7.52 17.05
N THR A 390 -7.99 -7.58 16.13
CA THR A 390 -8.53 -6.43 15.43
C THR A 390 -10.04 -6.34 15.53
N SER A 391 -10.54 -5.12 15.59
CA SER A 391 -11.97 -4.78 15.42
C SER A 391 -12.12 -3.92 14.16
N VAL A 392 -13.07 -4.27 13.31
CA VAL A 392 -13.40 -3.48 12.11
C VAL A 392 -14.89 -3.13 12.12
N LEU A 393 -15.19 -1.83 12.18
CA LEU A 393 -16.56 -1.31 12.15
C LEU A 393 -16.79 -0.51 10.87
N ARG A 394 -17.87 -0.80 10.17
CA ARG A 394 -18.43 0.06 9.12
C ARG A 394 -19.48 0.98 9.74
N ILE A 395 -19.24 2.28 9.67
CA ILE A 395 -20.04 3.31 10.31
C ILE A 395 -20.84 4.05 9.22
N THR A 396 -22.16 3.92 9.27
CA THR A 396 -23.08 4.61 8.37
C THR A 396 -23.57 5.92 8.98
N PRO A 397 -23.32 7.07 8.34
CA PRO A 397 -23.81 8.35 8.79
C PRO A 397 -25.34 8.47 8.68
N PRO A 398 -25.99 9.19 9.62
CA PRO A 398 -27.39 9.55 9.45
C PRO A 398 -27.54 10.62 8.35
N ARG A 399 -28.74 10.73 7.75
CA ARG A 399 -29.02 11.70 6.67
C ARG A 399 -28.64 13.16 6.96
N LYS A 400 -28.53 13.56 8.23
CA LYS A 400 -28.21 14.94 8.65
C LYS A 400 -26.74 15.16 8.98
N CYS A 401 -25.93 14.10 9.12
CA CYS A 401 -24.52 14.16 9.50
C CYS A 401 -23.68 13.35 8.52
N THR A 402 -23.76 13.74 7.24
CA THR A 402 -23.11 13.02 6.12
C THR A 402 -21.72 13.53 5.81
N THR A 403 -21.30 14.63 6.44
CA THR A 403 -20.00 15.24 6.20
C THR A 403 -18.94 14.51 7.03
N THR A 404 -17.88 14.06 6.37
CA THR A 404 -16.68 13.55 7.02
C THR A 404 -15.54 14.53 6.76
N THR A 405 -14.84 14.96 7.81
CA THR A 405 -13.62 15.76 7.69
C THR A 405 -12.40 14.83 7.72
N PRO A 406 -11.51 14.82 6.70
CA PRO A 406 -10.23 14.11 6.78
C PRO A 406 -9.52 14.44 8.11
N THR A 407 -9.30 13.41 8.93
CA THR A 407 -8.78 13.55 10.29
C THR A 407 -7.84 12.39 10.58
N GLY A 408 -6.66 12.68 11.13
CA GLY A 408 -5.71 11.66 11.53
C GLY A 408 -4.32 12.21 11.87
N MET A 409 -3.33 11.33 11.94
CA MET A 409 -1.95 11.71 12.23
C MET A 409 -1.25 12.28 10.99
N ILE A 410 -0.29 13.16 11.21
CA ILE A 410 0.67 13.59 10.19
C ILE A 410 2.03 13.03 10.61
N LEU A 411 2.59 12.15 9.79
CA LEU A 411 3.78 11.37 10.11
C LEU A 411 4.95 11.81 9.26
N ASN A 412 6.12 12.00 9.87
CA ASN A 412 7.37 12.02 9.10
C ASN A 412 7.75 10.60 8.68
N THR A 413 8.02 10.38 7.40
CA THR A 413 8.28 9.05 6.84
C THR A 413 9.58 8.43 7.36
N ALA A 414 10.62 9.25 7.57
CA ALA A 414 11.93 8.76 8.00
C ALA A 414 11.99 8.48 9.50
N THR A 415 11.51 9.42 10.32
CA THR A 415 11.59 9.30 11.78
C THR A 415 10.39 8.57 12.38
N LYS A 416 9.29 8.45 11.63
CA LYS A 416 8.00 7.91 12.07
C LYS A 416 7.39 8.73 13.22
N HIS A 417 7.88 9.95 13.44
CA HIS A 417 7.36 10.86 14.44
C HIS A 417 6.05 11.50 13.99
N CYS A 418 5.21 11.81 14.98
CA CYS A 418 3.98 12.54 14.84
C CYS A 418 4.21 14.06 14.88
N LEU A 419 3.60 14.79 13.95
CA LEU A 419 3.45 16.23 14.08
C LEU A 419 2.56 16.53 15.30
N THR A 420 3.12 17.19 16.31
CA THR A 420 2.45 17.55 17.55
C THR A 420 2.25 19.06 17.64
N ALA A 421 1.01 19.49 17.86
CA ALA A 421 0.67 20.84 18.25
C ALA A 421 1.13 21.14 19.68
N SER A 422 1.75 22.30 19.90
CA SER A 422 2.29 22.72 21.20
C SER A 422 2.13 24.22 21.42
N ALA A 423 2.27 24.66 22.66
CA ALA A 423 2.23 26.09 23.01
C ALA A 423 3.33 26.92 22.30
N SER A 424 4.44 26.30 21.90
CA SER A 424 5.53 26.94 21.18
C SER A 424 5.49 26.74 19.66
N GLY A 425 4.38 26.24 19.11
CA GLY A 425 4.23 25.93 17.69
C GLY A 425 4.11 24.43 17.40
N ALA A 426 4.76 23.95 16.34
CA ALA A 426 4.70 22.55 15.93
C ALA A 426 6.02 21.79 16.17
N LYS A 427 5.92 20.54 16.65
CA LYS A 427 7.05 19.64 16.93
C LYS A 427 6.84 18.30 16.25
N PHE A 428 7.90 17.50 16.18
CA PHE A 428 7.84 16.10 15.79
C PHE A 428 8.30 15.24 16.97
N GLU A 429 7.43 14.36 17.45
CA GLU A 429 7.64 13.56 18.66
C GLU A 429 7.12 12.14 18.49
N SER A 430 7.50 11.22 19.39
CA SER A 430 6.90 9.89 19.44
C SER A 430 5.38 9.99 19.58
N CYS A 431 4.68 9.15 18.83
CA CYS A 431 3.22 9.12 18.85
C CYS A 431 2.70 8.55 20.18
N ASN A 432 1.74 9.22 20.79
CA ASN A 432 1.18 8.88 22.11
C ASN A 432 -0.36 9.01 22.17
N ALA A 433 -1.00 9.05 21.00
CA ALA A 433 -2.43 9.21 20.82
C ALA A 433 -3.03 10.47 21.47
N ALA A 434 -2.27 11.53 21.74
CA ALA A 434 -2.82 12.79 22.22
C ALA A 434 -3.62 13.52 21.11
N ASP A 435 -4.67 14.26 21.49
CA ASP A 435 -5.46 15.07 20.54
C ASP A 435 -4.62 16.17 19.86
N SER A 436 -3.46 16.53 20.42
CA SER A 436 -2.50 17.45 19.79
C SER A 436 -1.73 16.81 18.62
N GLN A 437 -1.79 15.49 18.46
CA GLN A 437 -1.17 14.74 17.36
C GLN A 437 -2.19 14.32 16.28
N VAL A 438 -3.46 14.62 16.49
CA VAL A 438 -4.55 14.29 15.55
C VAL A 438 -5.01 15.59 14.89
N TRP A 439 -4.90 15.65 13.57
CA TRP A 439 -5.14 16.85 12.78
C TRP A 439 -6.37 16.69 11.91
N ARG A 440 -7.26 17.68 11.97
CA ARG A 440 -8.37 17.85 11.03
C ARG A 440 -7.88 18.67 9.85
N ILE A 441 -8.22 18.22 8.65
CA ILE A 441 -7.80 18.87 7.42
C ILE A 441 -9.03 19.30 6.65
N THR A 442 -9.15 20.61 6.46
CA THR A 442 -10.14 21.21 5.57
C THR A 442 -9.45 21.62 4.27
N SER A 443 -10.18 21.56 3.16
CA SER A 443 -9.65 21.87 1.85
C SER A 443 -10.54 22.83 1.05
N GLN A 444 -9.90 23.66 0.24
CA GLN A 444 -10.54 24.44 -0.82
C GLN A 444 -9.73 24.25 -2.11
N GLY A 445 -10.15 23.29 -2.94
CA GLY A 445 -9.30 22.79 -4.02
C GLY A 445 -8.13 21.99 -3.45
N SER A 446 -6.90 22.24 -3.93
CA SER A 446 -5.66 21.65 -3.40
C SER A 446 -5.09 22.35 -2.17
N LYS A 447 -5.68 23.49 -1.77
CA LYS A 447 -5.26 24.27 -0.60
C LYS A 447 -5.84 23.67 0.67
N LEU A 448 -4.98 23.44 1.66
CA LEU A 448 -5.27 22.77 2.91
C LEU A 448 -5.11 23.72 4.09
N THR A 449 -5.96 23.54 5.09
CA THR A 449 -5.83 24.12 6.42
C THR A 449 -5.87 22.99 7.45
N LEU A 450 -4.90 23.00 8.38
CA LEU A 450 -4.67 21.90 9.31
C LEU A 450 -4.85 22.38 10.75
N SER A 451 -5.86 21.89 11.45
CA SER A 451 -6.16 22.24 12.86
C SER A 451 -6.03 21.01 13.77
N PRO A 452 -5.32 21.08 14.90
CA PRO A 452 -5.24 19.95 15.83
C PRO A 452 -6.57 19.73 16.55
N LEU A 453 -6.88 18.50 16.94
CA LEU A 453 -8.10 18.20 17.72
C LEU A 453 -8.07 18.82 19.11
N SER A 454 -6.89 19.05 19.69
CA SER A 454 -6.72 19.70 20.99
C SER A 454 -7.18 21.17 21.01
N ASP A 455 -7.16 21.85 19.86
CA ASP A 455 -7.69 23.20 19.69
C ASP A 455 -8.06 23.45 18.22
N LYS A 456 -9.35 23.30 17.91
CA LYS A 456 -9.89 23.43 16.55
C LYS A 456 -9.96 24.89 16.07
N SER A 457 -9.67 25.87 16.93
CA SER A 457 -9.70 27.30 16.57
C SER A 457 -8.37 27.78 15.97
N THR A 458 -7.30 27.01 16.18
CA THR A 458 -5.96 27.31 15.67
C THR A 458 -5.53 26.32 14.59
N CYS A 459 -4.66 26.80 13.72
CA CYS A 459 -4.20 26.09 12.53
C CYS A 459 -2.69 26.20 12.40
N LEU A 460 -2.09 25.17 11.79
CA LEU A 460 -0.68 25.15 11.44
C LEU A 460 -0.35 26.36 10.57
N ALA A 461 0.58 27.18 11.04
CA ALA A 461 0.89 28.45 10.42
C ALA A 461 2.39 28.61 10.20
N ALA A 462 2.77 29.33 9.15
CA ALA A 462 4.16 29.66 8.89
C ALA A 462 4.32 31.06 8.28
N SER A 463 5.27 31.84 8.81
CA SER A 463 5.57 33.21 8.40
C SER A 463 6.86 33.29 7.57
N GLY A 464 6.77 33.06 6.25
CA GLY A 464 7.92 33.20 5.34
C GLY A 464 9.06 32.16 5.53
N HIS A 465 10.07 32.20 4.66
CA HIS A 465 11.18 31.23 4.67
C HIS A 465 12.11 31.43 5.89
N GLY A 466 12.48 30.33 6.56
CA GLY A 466 13.42 30.36 7.70
C GLY A 466 12.81 30.72 9.07
N ALA A 467 11.51 31.02 9.13
CA ALA A 467 10.78 31.21 10.39
C ALA A 467 10.33 29.88 11.01
N GLY A 468 10.03 29.91 12.31
CA GLY A 468 9.44 28.78 13.02
C GLY A 468 8.01 28.51 12.56
N VAL A 469 7.62 27.23 12.56
CA VAL A 469 6.23 26.83 12.32
C VAL A 469 5.45 26.97 13.63
N SER A 470 4.30 27.63 13.56
CA SER A 470 3.51 28.06 14.71
C SER A 470 2.05 27.62 14.60
N LEU A 471 1.22 28.02 15.56
CA LEU A 471 -0.22 27.91 15.50
C LEU A 471 -0.81 29.32 15.49
N ALA A 472 -1.74 29.59 14.57
CA ALA A 472 -2.45 30.86 14.45
C ALA A 472 -3.95 30.62 14.27
N LEU A 473 -4.79 31.65 14.39
CA LEU A 473 -6.23 31.51 14.12
C LEU A 473 -6.46 30.96 12.70
N CYS A 474 -7.39 30.02 12.57
CA CYS A 474 -7.78 29.46 11.29
C CYS A 474 -8.55 30.49 10.44
N ASP A 475 -7.83 31.31 9.69
CA ASP A 475 -8.37 32.41 8.87
C ASP A 475 -8.43 32.08 7.37
N GLY A 476 -7.85 30.95 6.94
CA GLY A 476 -7.73 30.57 5.53
C GLY A 476 -6.80 31.50 4.73
N GLY A 477 -6.00 32.32 5.42
CA GLY A 477 -5.05 33.24 4.83
C GLY A 477 -3.78 32.54 4.36
N VAL A 478 -2.92 33.29 3.67
CA VAL A 478 -1.63 32.81 3.13
C VAL A 478 -0.74 32.18 4.23
N GLY A 479 -0.83 32.67 5.47
CA GLY A 479 -0.04 32.17 6.58
C GLY A 479 -0.48 30.81 7.16
N THR A 480 -1.71 30.37 6.89
CA THR A 480 -2.33 29.14 7.42
C THR A 480 -2.70 28.14 6.32
N THR A 481 -2.32 28.44 5.09
CA THR A 481 -2.61 27.63 3.90
C THR A 481 -1.39 26.82 3.48
N TRP A 482 -1.63 25.54 3.19
CA TRP A 482 -0.64 24.57 2.76
C TRP A 482 -1.10 23.81 1.52
N SER A 483 -0.16 23.18 0.82
CA SER A 483 -0.40 22.23 -0.27
C SER A 483 0.36 20.94 0.04
N HIS A 484 -0.28 19.79 -0.13
CA HIS A 484 0.35 18.47 0.04
C HIS A 484 0.55 17.81 -1.32
N PHE A 485 1.73 17.26 -1.57
CA PHE A 485 2.08 16.67 -2.85
C PHE A 485 2.28 15.16 -2.71
N MET A 486 2.18 14.44 -3.84
CA MET A 486 2.44 12.99 -3.92
C MET A 486 3.79 12.59 -3.30
N ILE A 487 4.77 13.48 -3.42
CA ILE A 487 6.14 13.32 -2.93
C ILE A 487 6.26 13.46 -1.40
N GLY A 488 5.16 13.77 -0.71
CA GLY A 488 5.09 13.93 0.74
C GLY A 488 5.33 15.35 1.25
N PHE A 489 5.70 16.30 0.39
CA PHE A 489 5.90 17.69 0.82
C PHE A 489 4.61 18.32 1.30
N LEU A 490 4.67 18.97 2.46
CA LEU A 490 3.65 19.92 2.92
C LEU A 490 4.21 21.34 2.78
N GLN A 491 3.86 22.00 1.69
CA GLN A 491 4.41 23.29 1.30
C GLN A 491 3.49 24.44 1.71
N ASN A 492 4.02 25.51 2.28
CA ASN A 492 3.23 26.70 2.57
C ASN A 492 2.97 27.54 1.29
N ALA A 493 2.05 28.50 1.38
CA ALA A 493 1.71 29.37 0.25
C ALA A 493 2.87 30.26 -0.26
N ASN A 494 4.03 30.30 0.42
CA ASN A 494 5.21 31.03 -0.04
C ASN A 494 6.27 30.12 -0.69
N GLY A 495 6.04 28.80 -0.79
CA GLY A 495 6.93 27.83 -1.44
C GLY A 495 7.88 27.06 -0.50
N GLY A 496 7.83 27.27 0.81
CA GLY A 496 8.67 26.57 1.79
C GLY A 496 8.00 25.28 2.29
N CYS A 497 8.79 24.22 2.49
CA CYS A 497 8.31 22.91 2.95
C CYS A 497 8.46 22.75 4.47
N LEU A 498 7.42 22.22 5.12
CA LEU A 498 7.50 21.76 6.50
C LEU A 498 8.58 20.70 6.61
N THR A 499 9.52 20.94 7.52
CA THR A 499 10.72 20.14 7.70
C THR A 499 10.84 19.76 9.17
N GLU A 500 10.95 18.47 9.44
CA GLU A 500 11.45 18.00 10.73
C GLU A 500 12.96 18.24 10.84
N SER A 501 13.38 18.95 11.88
CA SER A 501 14.79 19.16 12.18
C SER A 501 15.00 19.16 13.69
N ALA A 502 15.71 18.14 14.19
CA ALA A 502 15.96 17.93 15.62
C ALA A 502 14.67 17.98 16.48
N GLY A 503 13.60 17.31 16.02
CA GLY A 503 12.30 17.25 16.70
C GLY A 503 11.45 18.53 16.62
N ALA A 504 11.93 19.57 15.93
CA ALA A 504 11.16 20.80 15.70
C ALA A 504 10.59 20.86 14.28
N GLY A 505 9.39 21.41 14.12
CA GLY A 505 8.83 21.78 12.83
C GLY A 505 9.38 23.14 12.36
N ARG A 506 10.03 23.17 11.20
CA ARG A 506 10.61 24.38 10.60
C ARG A 506 10.20 24.51 9.14
N LEU A 507 10.35 25.71 8.57
CA LEU A 507 10.30 25.87 7.12
C LEU A 507 11.69 25.83 6.50
N GLY A 508 11.85 24.95 5.51
CA GLY A 508 13.02 24.85 4.66
C GLY A 508 12.67 24.95 3.18
N THR A 509 13.69 25.05 2.33
CA THR A 509 13.55 24.86 0.88
C THR A 509 13.13 23.42 0.61
N CYS A 510 12.14 23.22 -0.25
CA CYS A 510 11.68 21.89 -0.65
C CYS A 510 12.80 21.13 -1.39
N ASN A 511 13.22 19.98 -0.86
CA ASN A 511 14.26 19.12 -1.41
C ASN A 511 13.91 17.65 -1.17
N LEU A 512 13.79 16.86 -2.25
CA LEU A 512 13.34 15.46 -2.15
C LEU A 512 14.36 14.59 -1.41
N GLU A 513 15.64 14.93 -1.49
CA GLU A 513 16.70 14.21 -0.77
C GLU A 513 16.64 14.42 0.75
N GLN A 514 15.81 15.36 1.22
CA GLN A 514 15.62 15.65 2.63
C GLN A 514 14.42 14.87 3.18
N ALA A 515 14.65 13.64 3.64
CA ALA A 515 13.60 12.76 4.18
C ALA A 515 12.79 13.39 5.35
N GLY A 516 13.36 14.38 6.04
CA GLY A 516 12.68 15.23 7.03
C GLY A 516 11.48 16.05 6.48
N GLN A 517 11.30 16.13 5.17
CA GLN A 517 10.22 16.86 4.49
C GLN A 517 9.11 15.95 3.94
N ILE A 518 9.24 14.63 4.11
CA ILE A 518 8.36 13.65 3.49
C ILE A 518 7.33 13.22 4.50
N LEU A 519 6.14 13.79 4.37
CA LEU A 519 5.06 13.65 5.34
C LEU A 519 3.89 12.85 4.76
N GLY A 520 3.46 11.87 5.54
CA GLY A 520 2.18 11.19 5.35
C GLY A 520 1.07 12.01 6.01
N LEU A 521 -0.02 12.24 5.28
CA LEU A 521 -1.22 12.90 5.79
C LEU A 521 -2.37 11.87 5.95
N PRO A 522 -3.42 12.21 6.71
CA PRO A 522 -4.64 11.41 6.82
C PRO A 522 -5.26 11.10 5.45
N SER A 523 -6.04 10.02 5.41
CA SER A 523 -6.75 9.63 4.20
C SER A 523 -7.87 10.61 3.81
N GLY A 524 -8.15 10.69 2.51
CA GLY A 524 -9.13 11.61 1.93
C GLY A 524 -8.62 13.06 1.74
N VAL A 525 -7.32 13.29 1.91
CA VAL A 525 -6.69 14.59 1.60
C VAL A 525 -6.41 14.70 0.11
N ARG A 526 -6.84 15.81 -0.50
CA ARG A 526 -6.57 16.08 -1.92
C ARG A 526 -5.13 16.56 -2.10
N LEU A 527 -4.39 15.88 -2.98
CA LEU A 527 -3.04 16.27 -3.37
C LEU A 527 -3.06 17.46 -4.36
N ALA A 528 -2.05 18.31 -4.26
CA ALA A 528 -1.71 19.33 -5.24
C ALA A 528 -0.94 18.73 -6.42
N SER A 529 -1.13 19.28 -7.61
CA SER A 529 -0.36 18.87 -8.79
C SER A 529 1.02 19.53 -8.80
N ARG A 530 2.03 18.88 -9.37
CA ARG A 530 3.37 19.49 -9.55
C ARG A 530 3.37 20.74 -10.46
N SER A 531 2.28 20.95 -11.21
CA SER A 531 2.09 22.09 -12.11
C SER A 531 1.29 23.26 -11.52
N GLU A 532 0.76 23.10 -10.30
CA GLU A 532 0.12 24.17 -9.51
C GLU A 532 1.17 24.91 -8.66
#